data_AF-A0A5R9IU97-F1
#
_entry.id   AF-A0A5R9IU97-F1
#
_cell.length_a   1.000
_cell.length_b   1.000
_cell.length_c   1.000
_cell.angle_alpha   90.00
_cell.angle_beta   90.00
_cell.angle_gamma   90.00
#
_symmetry.space_group_name_H-M   'P 1'
#
loop_
_entity.id
_entity.type
_entity.pdbx_description
1 polymer ?
#
loop_
_entity_poly.entity_id
_entity_poly.type
_entity_poly.pdbx_seq_one_letter_code
_entity_poly.pdbx_strand_id
1 'polypeptide(L)'
;MDVQENFSDEARIQLNFTSFMAVAIWVCFGVAISFSIAFHFIVTSTFTDAGFENTMFWFSSLMYGFIGFIFSLIGSALIYPIYKFWCERMRGQRVKGKFALVNRKF
;
A
#
# COMPACT_ATOMS: atom_id res chain seq x y z
N MET A 1 26.59 -37.11 2.16
CA MET A 1 25.41 -36.72 2.95
C MET A 1 24.32 -36.40 1.96
N ASP A 2 23.33 -37.29 1.80
CA ASP A 2 22.19 -37.04 0.91
C ASP A 2 21.33 -35.91 1.48
N VAL A 3 21.24 -34.82 0.72
CA VAL A 3 20.32 -33.72 1.03
C VAL A 3 18.94 -34.17 0.57
N GLN A 4 18.07 -34.55 1.50
CA GLN A 4 16.66 -34.83 1.18
C GLN A 4 15.98 -33.53 0.76
N GLU A 5 15.85 -33.32 -0.55
CA GLU A 5 15.04 -32.24 -1.12
C GLU A 5 13.57 -32.58 -0.90
N ASN A 6 12.97 -31.98 0.13
CA ASN A 6 11.53 -32.06 0.34
C ASN A 6 10.86 -31.02 -0.57
N PHE A 7 9.93 -31.45 -1.40
CA PHE A 7 9.12 -30.55 -2.22
C PHE A 7 7.71 -30.45 -1.62
N SER A 8 7.16 -29.22 -1.58
CA SER A 8 5.78 -28.97 -1.20
C SER A 8 4.98 -28.59 -2.44
N ASP A 9 3.79 -29.17 -2.57
CA ASP A 9 2.88 -28.91 -3.70
C ASP A 9 1.98 -27.68 -3.48
N GLU A 10 1.98 -27.10 -2.27
CA GLU A 10 1.18 -25.92 -1.91
C GLU A 10 2.01 -24.89 -1.13
N ALA A 11 2.09 -23.67 -1.65
CA ALA A 11 2.62 -22.52 -0.92
C ALA A 11 1.49 -21.53 -0.59
N ARG A 12 1.42 -21.10 0.68
CA ARG A 12 0.52 -20.03 1.09
C ARG A 12 1.21 -18.69 0.86
N ILE A 13 0.63 -17.84 0.02
CA ILE A 13 1.12 -16.48 -0.20
C ILE A 13 0.41 -15.56 0.80
N GLN A 14 1.17 -15.06 1.77
CA GLN A 14 0.74 -13.99 2.68
C GLN A 14 1.80 -12.89 2.61
N LEU A 15 1.35 -11.64 2.50
CA LEU A 15 2.27 -10.52 2.54
C LEU A 15 2.77 -10.34 3.98
N ASN A 16 4.08 -10.37 4.14
CA ASN A 16 4.70 -9.91 5.37
C ASN A 16 4.44 -8.40 5.55
N PHE A 17 4.51 -7.91 6.78
CA PHE A 17 4.21 -6.51 7.12
C PHE A 17 4.96 -5.52 6.22
N THR A 18 6.25 -5.77 5.97
CA THR A 18 7.10 -4.93 5.12
C THR A 18 6.59 -4.86 3.68
N SER A 19 6.24 -6.00 3.09
CA SER A 19 5.69 -6.07 1.73
C SER A 19 4.30 -5.42 1.64
N PHE A 20 3.46 -5.63 2.65
CA PHE A 20 2.16 -4.95 2.74
C PHE A 20 2.32 -3.43 2.82
N MET A 21 3.26 -2.95 3.65
CA MET A 21 3.47 -1.53 3.83
C MET A 21 4.09 -0.87 2.60
N ALA A 22 4.96 -1.58 1.86
CA ALA A 22 5.48 -1.12 0.58
C ALA A 22 4.35 -0.84 -0.43
N VAL A 23 3.39 -1.75 -0.54
CA VAL A 23 2.21 -1.55 -1.40
C VAL A 23 1.34 -0.40 -0.88
N ALA A 24 1.10 -0.35 0.44
CA ALA A 24 0.30 0.70 1.04
C ALA A 24 0.87 2.10 0.79
N ILE A 25 2.20 2.27 0.85
CA ILE A 25 2.87 3.55 0.54
C ILE A 25 2.55 3.99 -0.90
N TRP A 26 2.66 3.09 -1.88
CA TRP A 26 2.32 3.40 -3.27
C TRP A 26 0.85 3.78 -3.45
N VAL A 27 -0.06 3.07 -2.77
CA VAL A 27 -1.48 3.42 -2.77
C VAL A 27 -1.71 4.80 -2.17
N CYS A 28 -1.06 5.13 -1.04
CA CYS A 28 -1.17 6.43 -0.40
C CYS A 28 -0.64 7.55 -1.31
N PHE A 29 0.45 7.32 -2.04
CA PHE A 29 0.93 8.26 -3.07
C PHE A 29 -0.08 8.46 -4.19
N GLY A 30 -0.67 7.37 -4.70
CA GLY A 30 -1.72 7.46 -5.73
C GLY A 30 -2.90 8.31 -5.29
N VAL A 31 -3.39 8.09 -4.06
CA VAL A 31 -4.48 8.89 -3.46
C VAL A 31 -4.09 10.36 -3.36
N ALA A 32 -2.89 10.68 -2.87
CA ALA A 32 -2.43 12.06 -2.75
C ALA A 32 -2.38 12.78 -4.11
N ILE A 33 -1.91 12.10 -5.16
CA ILE A 33 -1.90 12.63 -6.53
C ILE A 33 -3.33 12.87 -7.04
N SER A 34 -4.24 11.93 -6.84
CA SER A 34 -5.65 12.08 -7.25
C SER A 34 -6.32 13.28 -6.56
N PHE A 35 -6.08 13.48 -5.25
CA PHE A 35 -6.55 14.66 -4.54
C PHE A 35 -5.95 15.95 -5.07
N SER A 36 -4.65 15.98 -5.34
CA SER A 36 -4.00 17.14 -5.95
C SER A 36 -4.65 17.50 -7.28
N ILE A 37 -4.91 16.53 -8.15
CA ILE A 37 -5.57 16.79 -9.45
C ILE A 37 -7.00 17.32 -9.23
N ALA A 38 -7.78 16.69 -8.34
CA ALA A 38 -9.13 17.14 -8.04
C ALA A 38 -9.17 18.57 -7.48
N PHE A 39 -8.26 18.91 -6.55
CA PHE A 39 -8.12 20.27 -6.03
C PHE A 39 -7.70 21.26 -7.12
N HIS A 40 -6.82 20.86 -8.04
CA HIS A 40 -6.44 21.71 -9.17
C HIS A 40 -7.65 22.12 -10.01
N PHE A 41 -8.53 21.17 -10.33
CA PHE A 41 -9.76 21.44 -11.06
C PHE A 41 -10.72 22.36 -10.30
N ILE A 42 -10.84 22.17 -8.98
CA ILE A 42 -11.70 23.03 -8.14
C ILE A 42 -11.17 24.46 -8.12
N VAL A 43 -9.85 24.65 -7.91
CA VAL A 43 -9.24 25.99 -7.82
C VAL A 43 -9.34 26.72 -9.16
N THR A 44 -8.99 26.06 -10.26
CA THR A 44 -9.04 26.66 -11.61
C THR A 44 -10.46 26.93 -12.13
N SER A 45 -11.48 26.25 -11.60
CA SER A 45 -12.88 26.53 -11.95
C SER A 45 -13.54 27.60 -11.06
N THR A 46 -12.97 27.91 -9.90
CA THR A 46 -13.59 28.81 -8.90
C THR A 46 -12.92 30.17 -8.82
N PHE A 47 -11.62 30.25 -9.09
CA PHE A 47 -10.84 31.49 -9.03
C PHE A 47 -10.50 31.99 -10.44
N THR A 48 -10.38 33.31 -10.58
CA THR A 48 -10.10 34.01 -11.86
C THR A 48 -8.75 34.73 -11.85
N ASP A 49 -8.04 34.72 -10.72
CA ASP A 49 -6.77 35.42 -10.55
C ASP A 49 -5.61 34.41 -10.50
N ALA A 50 -4.91 34.30 -11.64
CA ALA A 50 -3.91 33.28 -11.92
C ALA A 50 -2.72 33.27 -10.93
N GLY A 51 -2.44 34.42 -10.31
CA GLY A 51 -1.40 34.53 -9.27
C GLY A 51 -1.80 33.86 -7.96
N PHE A 52 -3.06 34.04 -7.53
CA PHE A 52 -3.60 33.45 -6.31
C PHE A 52 -3.88 31.94 -6.48
N GLU A 53 -4.31 31.52 -7.66
CA GLU A 53 -4.60 30.12 -7.99
C GLU A 53 -3.39 29.21 -7.78
N ASN A 54 -2.22 29.60 -8.31
CA ASN A 54 -1.01 28.78 -8.21
C ASN A 54 -0.52 28.64 -6.76
N THR A 55 -0.44 29.75 -6.03
CA THR A 55 0.04 29.72 -4.63
C THR A 55 -0.92 28.95 -3.73
N MET A 56 -2.23 29.14 -3.90
CA MET A 56 -3.26 28.43 -3.14
C MET A 56 -3.30 26.94 -3.49
N PHE A 57 -3.09 26.59 -4.76
CA PHE A 57 -2.98 25.22 -5.21
C PHE A 57 -1.79 24.50 -4.57
N TRP A 58 -0.58 25.06 -4.65
CA TRP A 58 0.61 24.46 -4.07
C TRP A 58 0.49 24.33 -2.55
N PHE A 59 0.05 25.38 -1.86
CA PHE A 59 -0.10 25.35 -0.41
C PHE A 59 -1.15 24.32 0.05
N SER A 60 -2.31 24.29 -0.60
CA SER A 60 -3.39 23.36 -0.26
C SER A 60 -3.02 21.92 -0.63
N SER A 61 -2.39 21.69 -1.79
CA SER A 61 -1.97 20.36 -2.21
C SER A 61 -0.86 19.80 -1.31
N LEU A 62 0.11 20.62 -0.90
CA LEU A 62 1.13 20.20 0.07
C LEU A 62 0.53 19.90 1.44
N MET A 63 -0.30 20.78 1.98
CA MET A 63 -0.89 20.59 3.31
C MET A 63 -1.87 19.42 3.33
N TYR A 64 -2.90 19.44 2.49
CA TYR A 64 -3.94 18.40 2.48
C TYR A 64 -3.45 17.08 1.91
N GLY A 65 -2.56 17.12 0.91
CA GLY A 65 -1.93 15.92 0.35
C GLY A 65 -0.99 15.24 1.34
N PHE A 66 -0.15 16.00 2.06
CA PHE A 66 0.76 15.44 3.06
C PHE A 66 0.01 14.93 4.29
N ILE A 67 -0.95 15.69 4.81
CA ILE A 67 -1.78 15.26 5.94
C ILE A 67 -2.58 14.00 5.54
N GLY A 68 -3.21 14.02 4.37
CA GLY A 68 -3.94 12.86 3.83
C GLY A 68 -3.05 11.63 3.69
N PHE A 69 -1.83 11.80 3.18
CA PHE A 69 -0.84 10.73 3.07
C PHE A 69 -0.49 10.12 4.43
N ILE A 70 -0.21 10.94 5.45
CA ILE A 70 0.10 10.46 6.81
C ILE A 70 -1.08 9.71 7.41
N PHE A 71 -2.30 10.23 7.29
CA PHE A 71 -3.50 9.54 7.78
C PHE A 71 -3.75 8.21 7.05
N SER A 72 -3.61 8.17 5.73
CA SER A 72 -3.76 6.94 4.96
C SER A 72 -2.67 5.90 5.29
N LEU A 73 -1.45 6.34 5.56
CA LEU A 73 -0.34 5.47 5.93
C LEU A 73 -0.54 4.86 7.32
N ILE A 74 -0.94 5.68 8.30
CA ILE A 74 -1.30 5.21 9.65
C ILE A 74 -2.51 4.27 9.57
N GLY A 75 -3.56 4.64 8.82
CA GLY A 75 -4.73 3.80 8.62
C GLY A 75 -4.37 2.44 8.00
N SER A 76 -3.45 2.42 7.03
CA SER A 76 -2.95 1.18 6.43
C SER A 76 -2.15 0.33 7.44
N ALA A 77 -1.34 0.95 8.29
CA ALA A 77 -0.66 0.21 9.36
C ALA A 77 -1.63 -0.40 10.36
N LEU A 78 -2.69 0.33 10.72
CA LEU A 78 -3.76 -0.14 11.62
C LEU A 78 -4.63 -1.23 11.00
N ILE A 79 -4.78 -1.27 9.66
CA ILE A 79 -5.56 -2.31 8.99
C ILE A 79 -4.77 -3.61 8.78
N TYR A 80 -3.44 -3.58 8.90
CA TYR A 80 -2.61 -4.78 8.79
C TYR A 80 -3.00 -5.93 9.73
N PRO A 81 -3.25 -5.74 11.04
CA PRO A 81 -3.73 -6.82 11.91
C PRO A 81 -5.05 -7.42 11.42
N ILE A 82 -5.95 -6.59 10.87
CA ILE A 82 -7.21 -7.06 10.28
C ILE A 82 -6.94 -7.87 9.01
N TYR A 83 -6.05 -7.40 8.14
CA TYR A 83 -5.57 -8.14 6.97
C TYR A 83 -4.99 -9.51 7.36
N LYS A 84 -4.11 -9.54 8.37
CA LYS A 84 -3.48 -10.76 8.86
C LYS A 84 -4.53 -11.74 9.40
N PHE A 85 -5.45 -11.26 10.23
CA PHE A 85 -6.55 -12.06 10.76
C PHE A 85 -7.45 -12.62 9.65
N TRP A 86 -7.77 -11.81 8.64
CA TRP A 86 -8.54 -12.25 7.48
C TRP A 86 -7.81 -13.33 6.68
N CYS A 87 -6.52 -13.13 6.40
CA CYS A 87 -5.68 -14.09 5.67
C CYS A 87 -5.51 -15.42 6.43
N GLU A 88 -5.48 -15.39 7.76
CA GLU A 88 -5.47 -16.59 8.60
C GLU A 88 -6.80 -17.35 8.50
N ARG A 89 -7.93 -16.63 8.58
CA ARG A 89 -9.28 -17.22 8.58
C ARG A 89 -9.70 -17.77 7.21
N MET A 90 -9.36 -17.09 6.11
CA MET A 90 -9.73 -17.51 4.75
C MET A 90 -8.73 -18.48 4.10
N ARG A 91 -7.74 -18.99 4.85
CA ARG A 91 -6.69 -19.88 4.35
C ARG A 91 -5.83 -19.30 3.20
N GLY A 92 -5.86 -17.98 3.00
CA GLY A 92 -5.05 -17.21 2.05
C GLY A 92 -5.18 -17.64 0.58
N GLN A 93 -4.49 -16.93 -0.33
CA GLN A 93 -4.25 -17.46 -1.66
C GLN A 93 -3.22 -18.60 -1.56
N ARG A 94 -3.62 -19.79 -2.02
CA ARG A 94 -2.74 -20.95 -2.14
C ARG A 94 -2.29 -21.05 -3.58
N VAL A 95 -1.00 -21.07 -3.80
CA VAL A 95 -0.43 -21.36 -5.11
C VAL A 95 0.00 -22.81 -5.12
N LYS A 96 -0.44 -23.54 -6.15
CA LYS A 96 -0.04 -24.93 -6.40
C LYS A 96 1.15 -24.93 -7.34
N GLY A 97 2.15 -25.73 -7.01
CA GLY A 97 3.40 -25.80 -7.78
C GLY A 97 4.45 -26.61 -7.02
N LYS A 98 5.56 -26.98 -7.67
CA LYS A 98 6.67 -27.66 -7.00
C LYS A 98 7.55 -26.65 -6.28
N PHE A 99 7.33 -26.48 -4.98
CA PHE A 99 8.14 -25.58 -4.15
C PHE A 99 9.19 -26.37 -3.38
N ALA A 100 10.48 -26.05 -3.56
CA ALA A 100 11.55 -26.65 -2.77
C ALA A 100 11.47 -26.13 -1.32
N LEU A 101 11.35 -27.02 -0.35
CA LEU A 101 11.37 -26.69 1.08
C LEU A 101 12.82 -26.53 1.52
N VAL A 102 13.28 -25.28 1.62
CA VAL A 102 14.59 -24.98 2.20
C VAL A 102 14.47 -25.06 3.73
N ASN A 103 14.83 -26.21 4.29
CA ASN A 103 14.83 -26.41 5.73
C ASN A 103 16.11 -25.80 6.34
N ARG A 104 16.07 -24.51 6.70
CA ARG A 104 17.12 -23.89 7.51
C ARG A 104 16.96 -24.35 8.95
N LYS A 105 17.65 -25.45 9.31
CA LYS A 105 17.87 -25.81 10.72
C LYS A 105 18.61 -24.64 11.37
N PHE A 106 17.98 -24.01 12.36
CA PHE A 106 18.66 -23.15 13.32
C PHE A 106 19.27 -24.00 14.43
#